data_AF-A0A9N9IKG1-F1
#
_entry.id   AF-A0A9N9IKG1-F1
#
_cell.length_a   1.000
_cell.length_b   1.000
_cell.length_c   1.000
_cell.angle_alpha   90.00
_cell.angle_beta   90.00
_cell.angle_gamma   90.00
#
_symmetry.space_group_name_H-M   'P 1'
#
loop_
_entity.id
_entity.type
_entity.pdbx_description
1 polymer ?
#
loop_
_entity_poly.entity_id
_entity_poly.type
_entity_poly.pdbx_seq_one_letter_code
_entity_poly.pdbx_strand_id
1 'polypeptide(L)' 'MPIDYSKWDKLELSDDDDFECHPNVDKASFIRWKQADIHQKREERRQKIQDLKQKIAQNEVLFSRIDDMIKQIEKNG' A
#
# COMPACT_ATOMS: atom_id res chain seq x y z
N MET A 1 19.76 20.99 18.24
CA MET A 1 18.62 20.14 17.87
C MET A 1 19.19 18.86 17.26
N PRO A 2 18.97 17.67 17.82
CA PRO A 2 19.45 16.43 17.23
C PRO A 2 18.75 16.19 15.89
N ILE A 3 19.50 15.74 14.88
CA ILE A 3 18.97 15.40 13.56
C ILE A 3 18.49 13.94 13.62
N ASP A 4 17.24 13.69 13.25
CA ASP A 4 16.66 12.34 13.21
C ASP A 4 16.95 11.67 11.86
N TYR A 5 17.45 10.43 11.92
CA TYR A 5 17.77 9.58 10.77
C TYR A 5 16.77 8.43 10.58
N SER A 6 15.64 8.42 11.30
CA SER A 6 14.60 7.36 11.28
C SER A 6 14.06 6.98 9.90
N LYS A 7 14.24 7.85 8.89
CA LYS A 7 13.94 7.56 7.49
C LYS A 7 14.63 6.29 6.98
N TRP A 8 15.82 5.97 7.48
CA TRP A 8 16.66 4.88 6.96
C TRP A 8 16.50 3.57 7.72
N ASP A 9 15.79 3.55 8.85
CA ASP A 9 15.66 2.38 9.72
C ASP A 9 14.93 1.19 9.07
N LYS A 10 14.15 1.44 8.02
CA LYS A 10 13.28 0.44 7.36
C LYS A 10 13.63 0.24 5.89
N LEU A 11 14.88 0.47 5.51
CA LEU A 11 15.31 0.23 4.15
C LEU A 11 15.29 -1.27 3.84
N GLU A 12 14.49 -1.66 2.86
CA GLU A 12 14.48 -3.01 2.32
C GLU A 12 15.38 -3.06 1.08
N LEU A 13 16.56 -3.66 1.20
CA LEU A 13 17.49 -3.87 0.09
C LEU A 13 17.28 -5.28 -0.50
N SER A 14 17.14 -5.37 -1.82
CA SER A 14 16.87 -6.63 -2.54
C SER A 14 18.13 -7.45 -2.86
N ASP A 15 19.30 -6.84 -2.71
CA ASP A 15 20.62 -7.38 -3.04
C ASP A 15 21.58 -7.20 -1.86
N ASP A 16 21.08 -7.56 -0.67
CA ASP A 16 21.85 -7.48 0.57
C ASP A 16 22.75 -8.72 0.69
N ASP A 17 24.02 -8.55 0.34
CA ASP A 17 25.02 -9.64 0.31
C ASP A 17 25.33 -10.19 1.72
N ASP A 18 25.06 -9.40 2.76
CA ASP A 18 25.26 -9.72 4.18
C ASP A 18 24.13 -10.61 4.78
N PHE A 19 23.23 -11.15 3.96
CA PHE A 19 22.20 -12.07 4.45
C PHE A 19 22.79 -13.45 4.82
N GLU A 20 22.97 -13.68 6.13
CA GLU A 20 23.36 -14.96 6.70
C GLU A 20 22.15 -15.92 6.72
N CYS A 21 22.16 -16.93 5.83
CA CYS A 21 21.14 -17.95 5.79
C CYS A 21 21.35 -18.99 6.90
N HIS A 22 20.28 -19.67 7.35
CA HIS A 22 20.44 -20.79 8.28
C HIS A 22 21.23 -21.92 7.60
N PRO A 23 22.09 -22.68 8.30
CA PRO A 23 22.92 -23.78 7.75
C PRO A 23 22.18 -24.85 6.93
N ASN A 24 20.85 -24.92 7.01
CA ASN A 24 20.01 -25.91 6.34
C ASN A 24 19.09 -25.31 5.28
N VAL A 25 19.22 -24.02 4.98
CA VAL A 25 18.41 -23.33 3.96
C VAL A 25 19.36 -22.90 2.85
N ASP A 26 18.99 -23.22 1.61
CA ASP A 26 19.74 -22.76 0.45
C ASP A 26 19.56 -21.25 0.25
N LYS A 27 20.69 -20.51 0.25
CA LYS A 27 20.72 -19.05 0.12
C LYS A 27 20.09 -18.60 -1.19
N ALA A 28 20.33 -19.30 -2.30
CA ALA A 28 19.89 -18.87 -3.63
C ALA A 28 18.36 -18.94 -3.79
N SER A 29 17.75 -20.07 -3.41
CA SER A 29 16.29 -20.23 -3.42
C SER A 29 15.59 -19.28 -2.45
N PHE A 30 16.16 -19.07 -1.26
CA PHE A 30 15.60 -18.16 -0.26
C PHE A 30 15.57 -16.70 -0.75
N ILE A 31 16.68 -16.22 -1.33
CA ILE A 31 16.75 -14.86 -1.89
C ILE A 31 15.72 -14.68 -3.00
N ARG A 32 15.62 -15.64 -3.92
CA ARG A 32 14.65 -15.57 -5.03
C ARG A 32 13.21 -15.55 -4.51
N TRP A 33 12.89 -16.37 -3.51
CA TRP A 33 11.58 -16.37 -2.88
C TRP A 33 11.27 -15.03 -2.19
N LYS A 34 12.23 -14.49 -1.42
CA LYS A 34 12.10 -13.20 -0.74
C LYS A 34 11.87 -12.06 -1.74
N GLN A 35 12.59 -12.04 -2.85
CA GLN A 35 12.38 -11.06 -3.93
C GLN A 35 10.97 -11.17 -4.50
N ALA A 36 10.51 -12.39 -4.83
CA ALA A 36 9.15 -12.62 -5.34
C ALA A 36 8.08 -12.16 -4.35
N ASP A 37 8.22 -12.49 -3.07
CA ASP A 37 7.31 -12.07 -1.99
C ASP A 37 7.26 -10.53 -1.85
N ILE A 38 8.42 -9.86 -1.90
CA ILE A 38 8.48 -8.39 -1.88
C ILE A 38 7.76 -7.79 -3.09
N HIS A 39 7.98 -8.33 -4.29
CA HIS A 39 7.30 -7.88 -5.50
C HIS A 39 5.78 -8.07 -5.41
N GLN A 40 5.34 -9.24 -4.94
CA GLN A 40 3.93 -9.53 -4.73
C GLN A 40 3.30 -8.55 -3.74
N LYS A 41 3.91 -8.36 -2.56
CA LYS A 41 3.43 -7.39 -1.55
C LYS A 41 3.40 -5.96 -2.07
N ARG A 42 4.36 -5.57 -2.92
CA ARG A 42 4.37 -4.23 -3.55
C ARG A 42 3.21 -4.08 -4.54
N GLU A 43 2.93 -5.11 -5.32
CA GLU A 43 1.82 -5.14 -6.25
C GLU A 43 0.46 -5.12 -5.54
N GLU A 44 0.27 -5.97 -4.53
CA GLU A 44 -0.95 -6.00 -3.70
C GLU A 44 -1.20 -4.64 -3.04
N ARG A 45 -0.15 -4.00 -2.50
CA ARG A 45 -0.27 -2.64 -1.95
C ARG A 45 -0.67 -1.62 -3.00
N ARG A 46 -0.06 -1.68 -4.20
CA ARG A 46 -0.39 -0.77 -5.31
C ARG A 46 -1.84 -0.93 -5.74
N GLN A 47 -2.31 -2.16 -5.91
CA GLN A 47 -3.70 -2.47 -6.25
C GLN A 47 -4.64 -1.96 -5.16
N LYS A 48 -4.36 -2.23 -3.89
CA LYS A 48 -5.17 -1.75 -2.76
C LYS A 48 -5.27 -0.22 -2.72
N ILE A 49 -4.18 0.50 -2.99
CA ILE A 49 -4.19 1.97 -3.07
C ILE A 49 -5.08 2.44 -4.22
N GLN A 50 -4.99 1.80 -5.39
CA GLN A 50 -5.82 2.13 -6.54
C GLN A 50 -7.31 1.88 -6.26
N ASP A 51 -7.64 0.74 -5.68
CA ASP A 51 -9.01 0.40 -5.28
C ASP A 51 -9.58 1.42 -4.30
N LEU A 52 -8.79 1.82 -3.30
CA LEU A 52 -9.20 2.84 -2.32
C LEU A 52 -9.44 4.19 -2.99
N LYS A 53 -8.56 4.62 -3.92
CA LYS A 53 -8.75 5.85 -4.68
C LYS A 53 -10.02 5.82 -5.51
N GLN A 54 -10.31 4.70 -6.17
CA GLN A 54 -11.54 4.55 -6.95
C GLN A 54 -12.78 4.60 -6.05
N LYS A 55 -12.75 3.93 -4.89
CA LYS A 55 -13.85 3.97 -3.91
C LYS A 55 -14.09 5.37 -3.38
N ILE A 56 -13.04 6.14 -3.10
CA ILE A 56 -13.16 7.54 -2.68
C ILE A 56 -13.86 8.36 -3.77
N ALA A 57 -13.40 8.28 -5.01
CA ALA A 57 -14.00 9.02 -6.12
C ALA A 57 -15.48 8.64 -6.36
N GLN A 58 -15.83 7.36 -6.24
CA GLN A 58 -17.22 6.91 -6.35
C GLN A 58 -18.08 7.47 -5.20
N ASN A 59 -17.57 7.41 -3.97
CA ASN A 59 -18.28 7.93 -2.81
C ASN A 59 -18.51 9.44 -2.91
N GLU A 60 -17.54 10.22 -3.38
CA GLU A 60 -17.71 11.67 -3.61
C GLU A 60 -18.89 11.98 -4.54
N VAL A 61 -19.02 11.23 -5.64
CA VAL A 61 -20.16 11.39 -6.58
C VAL A 61 -21.48 10.96 -5.94
N LEU A 62 -21.48 9.90 -5.12
CA LEU A 62 -22.68 9.45 -4.42
C LEU A 62 -23.12 10.47 -3.37
N PHE A 63 -22.18 11.04 -2.62
CA PHE A 63 -22.45 12.09 -1.64
C PHE A 63 -23.08 13.32 -2.30
N SER A 64 -22.53 13.80 -3.42
CA SER A 64 -23.12 14.95 -4.11
C SER A 64 -24.56 14.69 -4.58
N ARG A 65 -24.84 13.48 -5.08
CA ARG A 65 -26.20 13.09 -5.49
C ARG A 65 -27.17 13.01 -4.32
N ILE A 66 -26.71 12.50 -3.17
CA ILE A 66 -27.52 12.45 -1.95
C ILE A 66 -27.83 13.86 -1.47
N ASP A 67 -26.85 14.76 -1.45
CA ASP A 67 -27.05 16.17 -1.08
C ASP A 67 -28.07 16.87 -2.00
N ASP A 68 -27.99 16.61 -3.31
CA ASP A 68 -28.96 17.14 -4.27
C ASP A 68 -30.37 16.61 -4.04
N MET A 69 -30.51 15.31 -3.72
CA MET A 69 -31.81 14.71 -3.38
C MET A 69 -32.39 15.28 -2.08
N ILE A 70 -31.56 15.50 -1.06
CA ILE A 70 -31.98 16.11 0.20
C ILE A 70 -32.52 17.53 -0.06
N LYS A 71 -31.78 18.35 -0.83
CA LYS A 71 -32.23 19.70 -1.20
C LYS A 71 -33.54 19.71 -1.97
N GLN A 72 -33.76 18.72 -2.86
CA GLN A 72 -35.02 18.60 -3.61
C GLN A 72 -36.20 18.28 -2.68
N ILE A 73 -35.99 17.41 -1.69
CA ILE A 73 -37.03 17.07 -0.70
C ILE A 73 -37.35 18.28 0.18
N GLU A 74 -36.33 18.98 0.70
CA GLU A 74 -36.50 20.18 1.52
C GLU A 74 -37.23 21.32 0.79
N LYS A 75 -37.07 21.43 -0.53
CA LYS A 75 -37.73 22.45 -1.35
C LYS A 75 -39.19 22.12 -1.67
N ASN A 76 -39.54 20.83 -1.69
CA ASN A 76 -40.87 20.34 -2.04
C ASN A 76 -41.78 20.10 -0.83
N GLY A 77 -41.24 20.12 0.40
CA GLY A 77 -41.99 20.12 1.66
C GLY A 77 -42.22 21.52 2.18
#